data_AF-A0A2I1IMP1-F1
#
_entry.id   AF-A0A2I1IMP1-F1
#
_cell.length_a   1.000
_cell.length_b   1.000
_cell.length_c   1.000
_cell.angle_alpha   90.00
_cell.angle_beta   90.00
_cell.angle_gamma   90.00
#
_symmetry.space_group_name_H-M   'P 1'
#
loop_
_entity.id
_entity.type
_entity.pdbx_description
1 polymer ?
#
loop_
_entity_poly.entity_id
_entity_poly.type
_entity_poly.pdbx_seq_one_letter_code
_entity_poly.pdbx_strand_id
1 'polypeptide(L)'
;MDIKQWLTEIAGGVGYSVMARESGLNSGTLKRQWDAGKIPPASIVAIARRYGAAPIRGLVIAGLISEAEAGRAGYETTREALARATDEELLTELLDRVRKDGGLAHSSLTAPLDSSHPASNVIGLSDLEAEKYLDVDNAAALDEIPETLQGEQYNLDEQ
;
A
#
# COMPACT_ATOMS: atom_id res chain seq x y z
N MET A 1 0.26 -22.72 -19.84
CA MET A 1 1.13 -21.76 -20.54
C MET A 1 2.56 -22.14 -20.25
N ASP A 2 3.43 -22.14 -21.26
CA ASP A 2 4.88 -22.38 -21.07
C ASP A 2 5.70 -21.06 -21.01
N ILE A 3 6.99 -21.18 -20.67
CA ILE A 3 7.88 -20.02 -20.52
C ILE A 3 8.09 -19.23 -21.82
N LYS A 4 8.08 -19.88 -22.99
CA LYS A 4 8.24 -19.19 -24.30
C LYS A 4 6.96 -18.43 -24.66
N GLN A 5 5.80 -19.03 -24.40
CA GLN A 5 4.50 -18.36 -24.54
C GLN A 5 4.44 -17.11 -23.67
N TRP A 6 4.78 -17.23 -22.37
CA TRP A 6 4.78 -16.10 -21.45
C TRP A 6 5.76 -14.99 -21.83
N LEU A 7 7.01 -15.34 -22.21
CA LEU A 7 7.99 -14.34 -22.66
C LEU A 7 7.54 -13.62 -23.94
N THR A 8 6.81 -14.32 -24.82
CA THR A 8 6.22 -13.72 -26.04
C THR A 8 5.05 -12.79 -25.69
N GLU A 9 4.20 -13.17 -24.73
CA GLU A 9 3.08 -12.38 -24.24
C GLU A 9 3.53 -11.05 -23.63
N ILE A 10 4.46 -11.08 -22.66
CA ILE A 10 4.95 -9.85 -22.00
C ILE A 10 5.71 -8.93 -22.96
N ALA A 11 6.31 -9.49 -24.01
CA ALA A 11 7.04 -8.73 -25.02
C ALA A 11 6.14 -8.24 -26.17
N GLY A 12 4.81 -8.31 -26.04
CA GLY A 12 3.87 -7.80 -27.04
C GLY A 12 3.88 -8.58 -28.36
N GLY A 13 4.22 -9.87 -28.33
CA GLY A 13 4.24 -10.74 -29.51
C GLY A 13 5.51 -10.69 -30.35
N VAL A 14 6.54 -9.92 -29.97
CA VAL A 14 7.80 -9.87 -30.74
C VAL A 14 8.58 -11.19 -30.66
N GLY A 15 9.39 -11.49 -31.67
CA GLY A 15 10.21 -12.70 -31.70
C GLY A 15 11.43 -12.66 -30.76
N TYR A 16 11.94 -13.83 -30.37
CA TYR A 16 13.08 -13.99 -29.44
C TYR A 16 14.31 -13.13 -29.78
N SER A 17 14.60 -12.86 -31.05
CA SER A 17 15.76 -12.06 -31.46
C SER A 17 15.63 -10.58 -31.06
N VAL A 18 14.39 -10.06 -31.07
CA VAL A 18 14.05 -8.71 -30.58
C VAL A 18 14.17 -8.68 -29.07
N MET A 19 13.54 -9.64 -28.36
CA MET A 19 13.65 -9.78 -26.90
C MET A 19 15.12 -9.82 -26.45
N ALA A 20 15.95 -10.61 -27.13
CA ALA A 20 17.38 -10.73 -26.82
C ALA A 20 18.08 -9.38 -26.90
N ARG A 21 18.00 -8.73 -28.06
CA ARG A 21 18.63 -7.43 -28.33
C ARG A 21 18.21 -6.37 -27.31
N GLU A 22 16.91 -6.30 -27.01
CA GLU A 22 16.35 -5.29 -26.12
C GLU A 22 16.65 -5.55 -24.64
N SER A 23 16.84 -6.82 -24.26
CA SER A 23 17.20 -7.25 -22.91
C SER A 23 18.71 -7.36 -22.68
N GLY A 24 19.54 -6.92 -23.64
CA GLY A 24 21.00 -6.99 -23.55
C GLY A 24 21.59 -8.41 -23.66
N LEU A 25 20.82 -9.37 -24.18
CA LEU A 25 21.24 -10.76 -24.35
C LEU A 25 21.78 -11.01 -25.76
N ASN A 26 22.72 -11.96 -25.89
CA ASN A 26 23.17 -12.42 -27.21
C ASN A 26 22.06 -13.22 -27.91
N SER A 27 21.59 -12.75 -29.07
CA SER A 27 20.50 -13.39 -29.83
C SER A 27 20.81 -14.81 -30.30
N GLY A 28 22.07 -15.14 -30.60
CA GLY A 28 22.49 -16.50 -30.96
C GLY A 28 22.45 -17.46 -29.77
N THR A 29 22.83 -16.98 -28.58
CA THR A 29 22.71 -17.72 -27.32
C THR A 29 21.25 -17.92 -26.95
N LEU A 30 20.41 -16.87 -26.97
CA LEU A 30 18.99 -17.00 -26.66
C LEU A 30 18.27 -17.91 -27.67
N LYS A 31 18.62 -17.85 -28.96
CA LYS A 31 18.10 -18.79 -29.97
C LYS A 31 18.34 -20.25 -29.58
N ARG A 32 19.59 -20.61 -29.23
CA ARG A 32 19.93 -21.98 -28.82
C ARG A 32 19.13 -22.43 -27.58
N GLN A 33 18.93 -21.54 -26.62
CA GLN A 33 18.13 -21.79 -25.41
C GLN A 33 16.63 -21.95 -25.73
N TRP A 34 16.11 -21.15 -26.66
CA TRP A 34 14.73 -21.17 -27.14
C TRP A 34 14.39 -22.46 -27.91
N ASP A 35 15.28 -22.84 -28.83
CA ASP A 35 15.20 -24.07 -29.62
C ASP A 35 15.30 -25.31 -28.71
N ALA A 36 16.18 -25.29 -27.72
CA ALA A 36 16.30 -26.34 -26.69
C ALA A 36 15.14 -26.38 -25.69
N GLY A 37 14.21 -25.40 -25.73
CA GLY A 37 13.09 -25.28 -24.80
C GLY A 37 13.49 -25.01 -23.34
N LYS A 38 14.74 -24.59 -23.09
CA LYS A 38 15.30 -24.37 -21.74
C LYS A 38 15.95 -22.99 -21.69
N ILE A 39 15.21 -22.02 -21.20
CA ILE A 39 15.67 -20.63 -21.04
C ILE A 39 16.21 -20.47 -19.61
N PRO A 40 17.48 -20.10 -19.40
CA PRO A 40 18.05 -19.99 -18.06
C PRO A 40 17.39 -18.89 -17.21
N PRO A 41 17.43 -19.02 -15.87
CA PRO A 41 16.85 -18.04 -14.95
C PRO A 41 17.29 -16.60 -15.24
N ALA A 42 18.58 -16.39 -15.50
CA ALA A 42 19.13 -15.07 -15.81
C ALA A 42 18.52 -14.42 -17.06
N SER A 43 18.24 -15.22 -18.10
CA SER A 43 17.61 -14.74 -19.34
C SER A 43 16.13 -14.41 -19.11
N ILE A 44 15.41 -15.23 -18.32
CA ILE A 44 14.03 -14.95 -17.90
C ILE A 44 13.96 -13.62 -17.15
N VAL A 45 14.84 -13.41 -16.16
CA VAL A 45 14.87 -12.19 -15.35
C VAL A 45 15.23 -10.95 -16.19
N ALA A 46 16.18 -11.06 -17.11
CA ALA A 46 16.57 -9.96 -18.00
C ALA A 46 15.40 -9.52 -18.90
N ILE A 47 14.70 -10.47 -19.54
CA ILE A 47 13.57 -10.18 -20.41
C ILE A 47 12.37 -9.63 -19.61
N ALA A 48 12.06 -10.24 -18.46
CA ALA A 48 10.99 -9.77 -17.58
C ALA A 48 11.20 -8.32 -17.15
N ARG A 49 12.42 -7.96 -16.71
CA ARG A 49 12.78 -6.58 -16.36
C ARG A 49 12.68 -5.62 -17.55
N ARG A 50 13.11 -6.03 -18.75
CA ARG A 50 13.04 -5.20 -19.96
C ARG A 50 11.61 -4.83 -20.33
N TYR A 51 10.66 -5.75 -20.17
CA TYR A 51 9.25 -5.54 -20.51
C TYR A 51 8.36 -5.21 -19.29
N GLY A 52 8.95 -4.81 -18.16
CA GLY A 52 8.21 -4.36 -16.97
C GLY A 52 7.41 -5.46 -16.24
N ALA A 53 7.66 -6.74 -16.54
CA ALA A 53 6.97 -7.87 -15.93
C ALA A 53 7.68 -8.36 -14.66
N ALA A 54 6.92 -8.86 -13.69
CA ALA A 54 7.46 -9.42 -12.45
C ALA A 54 8.31 -10.68 -12.72
N PRO A 55 9.64 -10.68 -12.47
CA PRO A 55 10.50 -11.80 -12.82
C PRO A 55 10.15 -13.10 -12.08
N ILE A 56 9.62 -12.99 -10.85
CA ILE A 56 9.22 -14.13 -10.02
C ILE A 56 8.19 -15.02 -10.73
N ARG A 57 7.22 -14.42 -11.46
CA ARG A 57 6.20 -15.15 -12.23
C ARG A 57 6.82 -15.99 -13.33
N GLY A 58 7.83 -15.45 -14.02
CA GLY A 58 8.59 -16.18 -15.04
C GLY A 58 9.35 -17.38 -14.47
N LEU A 59 9.90 -17.27 -13.26
CA LEU A 59 10.59 -18.38 -12.59
C LEU A 59 9.62 -19.49 -12.16
N VAL A 60 8.41 -19.15 -11.72
CA VAL A 60 7.33 -20.12 -11.46
C VAL A 60 6.90 -20.83 -12.75
N ILE A 61 6.62 -20.09 -13.82
CA ILE A 61 6.21 -20.66 -15.12
C ILE A 61 7.28 -21.58 -15.71
N ALA A 62 8.56 -21.28 -15.45
CA ALA A 62 9.69 -22.14 -15.83
C ALA A 62 9.91 -23.36 -14.91
N GLY A 63 9.12 -23.52 -13.84
CA GLY A 63 9.25 -24.61 -12.88
C GLY A 63 10.52 -24.56 -12.03
N LEU A 64 11.15 -23.38 -11.92
CA LEU A 64 12.39 -23.18 -11.16
C LEU A 64 12.14 -22.96 -9.67
N ILE A 65 10.94 -22.47 -9.33
CA ILE A 65 10.39 -22.30 -7.99
C ILE A 65 8.89 -22.63 -8.04
N SER A 66 8.32 -23.04 -6.92
CA SER A 66 6.87 -23.21 -6.75
C SER A 66 6.18 -21.86 -6.44
N GLU A 67 4.86 -21.79 -6.67
CA GLU A 67 4.03 -20.64 -6.25
C GLU A 67 4.18 -20.34 -4.75
N ALA A 68 4.30 -21.38 -3.92
CA ALA A 68 4.48 -21.24 -2.48
C ALA A 68 5.85 -20.63 -2.10
N GLU A 69 6.90 -20.88 -2.89
CA GLU A 69 8.20 -20.22 -2.72
C GLU A 69 8.19 -18.79 -3.26
N ALA A 70 7.48 -18.55 -4.37
CA ALA A 70 7.31 -17.20 -4.94
C ALA A 70 6.60 -16.24 -3.99
N GLY A 71 5.55 -16.69 -3.29
CA GLY A 71 4.91 -15.92 -2.22
C GLY A 71 5.88 -15.59 -1.09
N ARG A 72 6.55 -16.62 -0.54
CA ARG A 72 7.51 -16.46 0.57
C ARG A 72 8.72 -15.56 0.26
N ALA A 73 9.13 -15.47 -1.02
CA ALA A 73 10.37 -14.80 -1.40
C ALA A 73 10.25 -13.30 -1.69
N GLY A 74 9.05 -12.72 -1.70
CA GLY A 74 8.88 -11.30 -2.01
C GLY A 74 7.46 -10.80 -2.28
N TYR A 75 6.43 -11.62 -2.03
CA TYR A 75 5.04 -11.17 -2.03
C TYR A 75 4.31 -11.82 -0.84
N GLU A 76 4.51 -11.22 0.33
CA GLU A 76 3.30 -11.00 1.14
C GLU A 76 2.32 -10.22 0.26
N THR A 77 1.12 -10.77 0.14
CA THR A 77 0.00 -10.05 -0.44
C THR A 77 -0.15 -8.71 0.30
N THR A 78 -0.74 -7.69 -0.36
CA THR A 78 -1.06 -6.42 0.31
C THR A 78 -1.83 -6.65 1.62
N ARG A 79 -2.64 -7.73 1.69
CA ARG A 79 -3.34 -8.16 2.89
C ARG A 79 -2.41 -8.64 4.01
N GLU A 80 -1.41 -9.46 3.71
CA GLU A 80 -0.44 -9.96 4.71
C GLU A 80 0.48 -8.84 5.21
N ALA A 81 0.93 -7.96 4.31
CA ALA A 81 1.70 -6.78 4.67
C ALA A 81 0.91 -5.83 5.60
N LEU A 82 -0.37 -5.57 5.29
CA LEU A 82 -1.27 -4.80 6.16
C LEU A 82 -1.56 -5.52 7.49
N ALA A 83 -1.63 -6.84 7.51
CA ALA A 83 -1.91 -7.62 8.72
C ALA A 83 -0.73 -7.69 9.72
N ARG A 84 0.47 -7.25 9.33
CA ARG A 84 1.64 -7.16 10.21
C ARG A 84 2.11 -5.73 10.50
N ALA A 85 1.57 -4.73 9.81
CA ALA A 85 1.87 -3.34 10.11
C ALA A 85 1.31 -2.97 11.49
N THR A 86 2.00 -2.09 12.22
CA THR A 86 1.51 -1.54 13.47
C THR A 86 0.42 -0.50 13.21
N ASP A 87 -0.45 -0.25 14.20
CA ASP A 87 -1.50 0.76 14.10
C ASP A 87 -0.91 2.17 13.81
N GLU A 88 0.26 2.48 14.37
CA GLU A 88 0.99 3.74 14.13
C GLU A 88 1.42 3.90 12.67
N GLU A 89 1.99 2.86 12.05
CA GLU A 89 2.37 2.85 10.64
C GLU A 89 1.15 2.99 9.71
N LEU A 90 0.08 2.26 10.01
CA LEU A 90 -1.18 2.31 9.25
C LEU A 90 -1.84 3.69 9.29
N LEU A 91 -1.92 4.30 10.49
CA LEU A 91 -2.50 5.63 10.68
C LEU A 91 -1.64 6.73 10.05
N THR A 92 -0.31 6.63 10.14
CA THR A 92 0.61 7.61 9.54
C THR A 92 0.46 7.65 8.01
N GLU A 93 0.45 6.49 7.36
CA GLU A 93 0.27 6.38 5.90
C GLU A 93 -1.13 6.86 5.46
N LEU A 94 -2.18 6.61 6.25
CA LEU A 94 -3.52 7.12 6.00
C LEU A 94 -3.57 8.66 6.07
N LEU A 95 -3.00 9.27 7.11
CA LEU A 95 -2.94 10.72 7.27
C LEU A 95 -2.14 11.40 6.15
N ASP A 96 -1.02 10.80 5.75
CA ASP A 96 -0.19 11.34 4.67
C ASP A 96 -0.90 11.27 3.31
N ARG A 97 -1.69 10.23 3.04
CA ARG A 97 -2.55 10.14 1.84
C ARG A 97 -3.66 11.18 1.82
N VAL A 98 -4.23 11.52 2.99
CA VAL A 98 -5.24 12.60 3.11
C VAL A 98 -4.62 13.97 2.88
N ARG A 99 -3.40 14.22 3.40
CA ARG A 99 -2.71 15.52 3.29
C ARG A 99 -2.14 15.82 1.89
N LYS A 100 -1.81 14.80 1.09
CA LYS A 100 -1.14 14.94 -0.21
C LYS A 100 -2.14 14.97 -1.39
N ASP A 101 -3.16 15.82 -1.30
CA ASP A 101 -4.14 16.12 -2.36
C ASP A 101 -4.96 14.93 -2.91
N GLY A 102 -5.33 13.97 -2.04
CA GLY A 102 -6.49 13.09 -2.30
C GLY A 102 -6.29 12.00 -3.35
N GLY A 103 -5.10 11.41 -3.46
CA GLY A 103 -4.76 10.41 -4.48
C GLY A 103 -4.68 8.97 -4.00
N LEU A 104 -5.81 8.24 -3.97
CA LEU A 104 -5.82 6.80 -4.30
C LEU A 104 -7.11 6.20 -4.93
N ALA A 105 -8.36 6.67 -4.76
CA ALA A 105 -8.98 7.67 -3.89
C ALA A 105 -10.48 7.32 -3.68
N HIS A 106 -11.10 7.70 -2.54
CA HIS A 106 -12.51 8.13 -2.53
C HIS A 106 -12.80 9.08 -1.36
N SER A 107 -13.65 10.09 -1.62
CA SER A 107 -14.01 11.22 -0.75
C SER A 107 -14.93 10.89 0.44
N SER A 108 -15.03 9.62 0.86
CA SER A 108 -15.80 9.26 2.05
C SER A 108 -15.33 7.94 2.65
N LEU A 109 -15.16 6.90 1.81
CA LEU A 109 -15.00 5.53 2.27
C LEU A 109 -14.08 4.74 1.35
N THR A 110 -12.94 4.36 1.91
CA THR A 110 -11.92 3.48 1.32
C THR A 110 -11.74 2.20 2.16
N ALA A 111 -12.54 2.02 3.23
CA ALA A 111 -12.52 0.91 4.19
C ALA A 111 -13.87 0.81 4.97
N PRO A 112 -14.10 -0.24 5.79
CA PRO A 112 -15.42 -0.59 6.38
C PRO A 112 -15.99 0.35 7.47
N LEU A 113 -17.22 0.04 7.89
CA LEU A 113 -18.14 0.92 8.61
C LEU A 113 -18.59 0.38 9.99
N ASP A 114 -18.60 1.23 11.01
CA ASP A 114 -19.36 1.08 12.26
C ASP A 114 -20.88 1.27 12.06
N SER A 115 -21.68 0.89 13.07
CA SER A 115 -23.14 0.79 13.05
C SER A 115 -23.92 2.10 12.86
N SER A 116 -23.24 3.23 12.72
CA SER A 116 -23.83 4.56 12.53
C SER A 116 -23.30 5.32 11.30
N HIS A 117 -22.31 4.76 10.59
CA HIS A 117 -21.42 5.45 9.65
C HIS A 117 -22.08 6.40 8.62
N PRO A 118 -21.67 7.69 8.48
CA PRO A 118 -21.33 8.69 9.49
C PRO A 118 -20.44 8.31 10.68
N ALA A 119 -19.15 8.55 10.48
CA ALA A 119 -18.14 7.49 10.45
C ALA A 119 -17.53 7.09 11.81
N SER A 120 -18.30 7.31 12.86
CA SER A 120 -18.45 6.40 14.02
C SER A 120 -19.59 6.87 14.96
N ASN A 121 -20.39 7.86 14.53
CA ASN A 121 -21.11 8.82 15.39
C ASN A 121 -20.39 9.11 16.72
N VAL A 122 -19.36 9.96 16.66
CA VAL A 122 -19.09 10.78 17.84
C VAL A 122 -20.31 11.70 18.01
N ILE A 123 -21.05 11.50 19.09
CA ILE A 123 -22.16 12.35 19.51
C ILE A 123 -21.65 13.80 19.59
N GLY A 124 -22.15 14.69 18.74
CA GLY A 124 -21.61 16.07 18.70
C GLY A 124 -22.06 17.00 17.56
N LEU A 125 -23.13 16.68 16.82
CA LEU A 125 -23.75 17.66 15.90
C LEU A 125 -24.60 18.74 16.63
N SER A 126 -24.47 18.85 17.96
CA SER A 126 -25.16 19.84 18.80
C SER A 126 -24.76 21.28 18.50
N ASP A 127 -23.54 21.50 18.01
CA ASP A 127 -22.91 22.82 18.05
C ASP A 127 -23.17 23.65 16.77
N LEU A 128 -23.91 23.09 15.80
CA LEU A 128 -24.31 23.80 14.56
C LEU A 128 -25.69 24.50 14.63
N GLU A 129 -26.31 24.61 15.81
CA GLU A 129 -27.42 25.57 16.06
C GLU A 129 -27.11 26.56 17.21
N ALA A 130 -25.83 26.79 17.53
CA ALA A 130 -25.42 27.81 18.51
C ALA A 130 -25.86 29.25 18.13
N GLU A 131 -26.05 29.53 16.84
CA GLU A 131 -26.50 30.85 16.35
C GLU A 131 -27.97 31.19 16.64
N LYS A 132 -28.76 30.27 17.22
CA LYS A 132 -30.19 30.51 17.52
C LYS A 132 -30.50 30.88 18.97
N TYR A 133 -29.52 30.72 19.87
CA TYR A 133 -29.68 31.03 21.31
C TYR A 133 -28.74 32.13 21.84
N LEU A 134 -27.92 32.72 20.97
CA LEU A 134 -27.23 33.99 21.23
C LEU A 134 -28.20 35.17 20.99
N ASP A 135 -29.24 35.25 21.82
CA ASP A 135 -29.93 36.52 22.08
C ASP A 135 -29.11 37.28 23.14
N VAL A 136 -28.55 38.43 22.78
CA VAL A 136 -27.27 38.92 23.32
C VAL A 136 -27.43 39.74 24.63
N ASP A 137 -28.61 39.69 25.25
CA ASP A 137 -29.10 40.75 26.14
C ASP A 137 -29.21 40.38 27.64
N ASN A 138 -28.67 39.24 28.11
CA ASN A 138 -28.68 38.89 29.55
C ASN A 138 -27.27 38.73 30.17
N ALA A 139 -26.56 39.85 30.27
CA ALA A 139 -25.16 39.96 30.73
C ALA A 139 -24.96 39.85 32.26
N ALA A 140 -25.62 38.90 32.94
CA ALA A 140 -25.79 38.94 34.41
C ALA A 140 -25.20 37.75 35.22
N ALA A 141 -24.47 36.81 34.61
CA ALA A 141 -24.09 35.54 35.27
C ALA A 141 -22.63 35.08 35.04
N LEU A 142 -21.68 36.01 34.91
CA LEU A 142 -20.25 35.71 34.64
C LEU A 142 -19.32 35.75 35.88
N ASP A 143 -19.84 35.98 37.09
CA ASP A 143 -19.03 35.94 38.31
C ASP A 143 -19.00 34.53 38.92
N GLU A 144 -17.82 33.91 38.80
CA GLU A 144 -17.16 32.92 39.71
C GLU A 144 -16.45 31.79 38.92
N ILE A 145 -15.16 31.99 38.64
CA ILE A 145 -14.21 30.90 38.31
C ILE A 145 -13.27 30.74 39.51
N PRO A 146 -13.17 29.55 40.16
CA PRO A 146 -12.23 29.36 41.25
C PRO A 146 -10.78 29.35 40.75
N GLU A 147 -9.96 30.30 41.21
CA GLU A 147 -8.51 30.23 41.06
C GLU A 147 -7.94 29.07 41.89
N THR A 148 -7.18 28.17 41.26
CA THR A 148 -5.75 27.90 41.57
C THR A 148 -5.22 26.77 40.70
N LEU A 149 -4.40 27.10 39.70
CA LEU A 149 -3.44 26.17 39.07
C LEU A 149 -2.03 26.73 39.27
N GLN A 150 -1.39 26.41 40.40
CA GLN A 150 0.02 26.73 40.66
C GLN A 150 0.68 25.64 41.53
N GLY A 151 1.75 25.02 41.01
CA GLY A 151 2.67 24.12 41.75
C GLY A 151 2.07 22.74 42.13
N GLU A 152 2.80 21.63 42.20
CA GLU A 152 4.23 21.42 42.36
C GLU A 152 4.69 20.09 41.71
N GLN A 153 6.00 19.84 41.72
CA GLN A 153 6.65 18.68 41.10
C GLN A 153 6.40 17.40 41.90
N TYR A 154 5.91 16.33 41.26
CA TYR A 154 5.96 15.00 41.87
C TYR A 154 7.32 14.34 41.63
N ASN A 155 8.09 14.25 42.72
CA ASN A 155 9.33 13.48 42.79
C ASN A 155 9.01 11.98 42.78
N LEU A 156 9.83 11.18 42.09
CA LEU A 156 9.72 9.71 42.06
C LEU A 156 10.85 9.10 42.89
N ASP A 157 10.57 8.71 44.14
CA ASP A 157 11.37 7.75 44.90
C ASP A 157 10.54 7.20 46.10
N GLU A 158 10.82 5.95 46.49
CA GLU A 158 10.21 5.14 47.57
C GLU A 158 8.71 4.76 47.37
N GLN A 159 8.32 3.48 47.20
CA GLN A 159 8.73 2.26 47.93
C GLN A 159 8.76 0.99 47.06
#